data_AF-A0A139RM88-F1
#
_entry.id   AF-A0A139RM88-F1
#
_cell.length_a   1.000
_cell.length_b   1.000
_cell.length_c   1.000
_cell.angle_alpha   90.00
_cell.angle_beta   90.00
_cell.angle_gamma   90.00
#
_symmetry.space_group_name_H-M   'P 1'
#
loop_
_entity.id
_entity.type
_entity.pdbx_description
1 polymer ?
#
loop_
_entity_poly.entity_id
_entity_poly.type
_entity_poly.pdbx_seq_one_letter_code
_entity_poly.pdbx_strand_id
1 'polypeptide(L)'
;MHLGLVPMQNGKLSSKSLFGSRDQLKEIQEAFPKYLNEHGYNLQRGESDSKKKHLETAEFKEKQRLLDDTDKKIVDKTQKLKQLEKQEKQTTEKIKQHEKEKDALLDDIAVLESLQPLQIEEMKKDKLVRRTFDGKLKMDKATYDRLFHTVSQHALDNNRLRHENNNLEQQLQQSLSKQNNLAKELMKSDHILSENRTLKSEVDKLKHANKKLNESIKRLGEQLNAVNKKLALWRKTARNYMHPKEFSKMLHVINQIRPPRITIMSVARSVKNMIEKNIF
;
A
#
# COMPACT_ATOMS: atom_id res chain seq x y z
N MET A 1 7.86 21.29 -30.56
CA MET A 1 7.38 21.79 -31.87
C MET A 1 8.11 23.09 -32.15
N HIS A 2 8.90 23.15 -33.21
CA HIS A 2 9.51 24.41 -33.65
C HIS A 2 8.60 25.01 -34.72
N LEU A 3 8.04 26.19 -34.47
CA LEU A 3 7.17 26.90 -35.40
C LEU A 3 7.90 28.14 -35.91
N GLY A 4 8.15 28.20 -37.21
CA GLY A 4 8.67 29.40 -37.87
C GLY A 4 7.52 30.33 -38.25
N LEU A 5 7.50 31.53 -37.68
CA LEU A 5 6.52 32.58 -38.01
C LEU A 5 7.21 33.62 -38.90
N VAL A 6 6.59 33.94 -40.03
CA VAL A 6 7.06 35.02 -40.92
C VAL A 6 6.41 36.33 -40.47
N PRO A 7 7.17 37.30 -39.93
CA PRO A 7 6.60 38.49 -39.33
C PRO A 7 6.29 39.57 -40.38
N MET A 8 5.20 39.37 -41.13
CA MET A 8 4.76 40.29 -42.18
C MET A 8 3.46 41.00 -41.78
N GLN A 9 3.47 42.33 -41.81
CA GLN A 9 2.30 43.15 -41.50
C GLN A 9 2.22 44.31 -42.50
N ASN A 10 1.06 44.50 -43.13
CA ASN A 10 0.81 45.58 -44.10
C ASN A 10 1.89 45.68 -45.21
N GLY A 11 2.35 44.54 -45.73
CA GLY A 11 3.36 44.47 -46.79
C GLY A 11 4.81 44.69 -46.33
N LYS A 12 5.05 44.97 -45.04
CA LYS A 12 6.39 45.14 -44.47
C LYS A 12 6.80 43.92 -43.64
N LEU A 13 8.02 43.43 -43.87
CA LEU A 13 8.62 42.37 -43.06
C LEU A 13 9.32 43.00 -41.85
N SER A 14 8.73 42.88 -40.67
CA SER A 14 9.27 43.48 -39.44
C SER A 14 8.89 42.67 -38.22
N SER A 15 9.84 41.93 -37.65
CA SER A 15 9.70 41.24 -36.36
C SER A 15 9.43 42.22 -35.22
N LYS A 16 10.07 43.40 -35.25
CA LYS A 16 9.90 44.44 -34.25
C LYS A 16 8.47 45.00 -34.20
N SER A 17 7.77 45.04 -35.33
CA SER A 17 6.39 45.55 -35.37
C SER A 17 5.38 44.57 -34.76
N LEU A 18 5.64 43.25 -34.87
CA LEU A 18 4.74 42.19 -34.40
C LEU A 18 5.09 41.64 -33.00
N PHE A 19 6.38 41.58 -32.64
CA PHE A 19 6.86 40.98 -31.39
C PHE A 19 7.84 41.88 -30.62
N GLY A 20 8.07 43.11 -31.08
CA GLY A 20 9.04 44.02 -30.46
C GLY A 20 8.51 44.72 -29.22
N SER A 21 7.19 44.77 -29.01
CA SER A 21 6.61 45.33 -27.79
C SER A 21 6.44 44.27 -26.71
N ARG A 22 6.77 44.64 -25.46
CA ARG A 22 6.60 43.77 -24.30
C ARG A 22 5.13 43.43 -24.05
N ASP A 23 4.22 44.31 -24.45
CA ASP A 23 2.78 44.16 -24.26
C ASP A 23 2.19 43.09 -25.18
N GLN A 24 2.59 43.04 -26.46
CA GLN A 24 2.19 41.98 -27.39
C GLN A 24 2.63 40.59 -26.89
N LEU A 25 3.84 40.46 -26.36
CA LEU A 25 4.32 39.19 -25.80
C LEU A 25 3.55 38.79 -24.52
N LYS A 26 3.18 39.76 -23.68
CA LYS A 26 2.33 39.52 -22.50
C LYS A 26 0.92 39.07 -22.90
N GLU A 27 0.34 39.70 -23.93
CA GLU A 27 -0.97 39.34 -24.48
C GLU A 27 -0.96 37.90 -25.01
N ILE A 28 0.06 37.51 -25.78
CA ILE A 28 0.21 36.12 -26.26
C ILE A 28 0.28 35.14 -25.08
N GLN A 29 1.08 35.43 -24.05
CA GLN A 29 1.17 34.56 -22.87
C GLN A 29 -0.17 34.40 -22.13
N GLU A 30 -1.07 35.37 -22.23
CA GLU A 30 -2.39 35.32 -21.60
C GLU A 30 -3.47 34.69 -22.50
N ALA A 31 -3.52 35.06 -23.78
CA ALA A 31 -4.54 34.61 -24.72
C ALA A 31 -4.30 33.18 -25.20
N PHE A 32 -3.04 32.76 -25.36
CA PHE A 32 -2.72 31.44 -25.93
C PHE A 32 -3.16 30.27 -25.02
N PRO A 33 -2.90 30.26 -23.69
CA PRO A 33 -3.44 29.23 -22.81
C PRO A 33 -4.97 29.21 -22.77
N LYS A 34 -5.62 30.39 -22.80
CA LYS A 34 -7.10 30.50 -22.85
C LYS A 34 -7.66 29.84 -24.12
N TYR A 35 -7.09 30.17 -25.28
CA TYR A 35 -7.45 29.57 -26.56
C TYR A 35 -7.29 28.05 -26.56
N LEU A 36 -6.16 27.52 -26.04
CA LEU A 36 -5.96 26.08 -25.96
C LEU A 36 -6.96 25.39 -25.02
N ASN A 37 -7.34 26.05 -23.92
CA ASN A 37 -8.34 25.52 -23.00
C ASN A 37 -9.74 25.46 -23.62
N GLU A 38 -10.13 26.48 -24.37
CA GLU A 38 -11.37 26.49 -25.15
C GLU A 38 -11.41 25.35 -26.19
N HIS A 39 -10.25 24.94 -26.71
CA HIS A 39 -10.12 23.84 -27.66
C HIS A 39 -9.89 22.46 -26.99
N GLY A 40 -10.11 22.35 -25.68
CA GLY A 40 -10.14 21.09 -24.94
C GLY A 40 -8.80 20.63 -24.34
N TYR A 41 -7.77 21.47 -24.35
CA TYR A 41 -6.54 21.22 -23.59
C TYR A 41 -6.70 21.75 -22.15
N ASN A 42 -5.92 21.26 -21.19
CA ASN A 42 -5.97 21.75 -19.81
C ASN A 42 -4.60 22.31 -19.41
N LEU A 43 -4.36 23.57 -19.75
CA LEU A 43 -3.10 24.28 -19.57
C LEU A 43 -3.31 25.54 -18.75
N GLN A 44 -2.42 25.77 -17.78
CA GLN A 44 -2.43 26.98 -16.97
C GLN A 44 -1.43 28.00 -17.53
N ARG A 45 -1.73 29.28 -17.34
CA ARG A 45 -0.80 30.36 -17.68
C ARG A 45 0.45 30.26 -16.80
N GLY A 46 1.60 30.62 -17.38
CA GLY A 46 2.82 30.83 -16.61
C GLY A 46 2.67 31.95 -15.56
N GLU A 47 3.58 31.95 -14.59
CA GLU A 47 3.64 32.92 -13.49
C GLU A 47 3.69 34.37 -14.00
N SER A 48 2.75 35.21 -13.57
CA SER A 48 2.68 36.63 -13.92
C SER A 48 3.90 37.38 -13.41
N ASP A 49 4.52 38.19 -14.27
CA ASP A 49 5.72 38.98 -13.95
C ASP A 49 6.89 38.16 -13.37
N SER A 50 7.03 36.93 -13.85
CA SER A 50 8.15 36.05 -13.51
C SER A 50 9.50 36.73 -13.75
N LYS A 51 10.34 36.76 -12.72
CA LYS A 51 11.74 37.22 -12.78
C LYS A 51 12.70 36.15 -13.35
N LYS A 52 12.17 35.01 -13.80
CA LYS A 52 12.96 33.89 -14.31
C LYS A 52 13.59 34.29 -15.65
N LYS A 53 14.91 34.11 -15.76
CA LYS A 53 15.64 34.28 -17.02
C LYS A 53 15.50 33.02 -17.87
N HIS A 54 15.43 33.19 -19.18
CA HIS A 54 15.55 32.08 -20.11
C HIS A 54 16.93 31.44 -19.93
N LEU A 55 16.95 30.11 -19.81
CA LEU A 55 18.17 29.33 -19.67
C LEU A 55 18.40 28.59 -20.99
N GLU A 56 19.66 28.49 -21.40
CA GLU A 56 20.03 27.61 -22.51
C GLU A 56 19.70 26.15 -22.19
N THR A 57 19.42 25.35 -23.22
CA THR A 57 18.93 23.97 -23.01
C THR A 57 19.94 23.11 -22.24
N ALA A 58 21.24 23.37 -22.42
CA ALA A 58 22.32 22.70 -21.69
C ALA A 58 22.33 23.08 -20.20
N GLU A 59 22.27 24.38 -19.90
CA GLU A 59 22.25 24.90 -18.52
C GLU A 59 20.99 24.46 -17.76
N PHE A 60 19.84 24.40 -18.44
CA PHE A 60 18.60 23.91 -17.85
C PHE A 60 18.72 22.43 -17.45
N LYS A 61 19.28 21.59 -18.32
CA LYS A 61 19.50 20.15 -18.04
C LYS A 61 20.48 19.95 -16.89
N GLU A 62 21.52 20.76 -16.80
CA GLU A 62 22.49 20.69 -15.70
C GLU A 62 21.85 21.05 -14.36
N LYS A 63 21.11 22.16 -14.30
CA LYS A 63 20.35 22.53 -13.10
C LYS A 63 19.31 21.49 -12.70
N GLN A 64 18.62 20.89 -13.68
CA GLN A 64 17.67 19.81 -13.40
C GLN A 64 18.35 18.61 -12.76
N ARG A 65 19.51 18.18 -13.30
CA ARG A 65 20.30 17.09 -12.70
C ARG A 65 20.74 17.41 -11.27
N LEU A 66 21.20 18.64 -11.05
CA LEU A 66 21.61 19.07 -9.72
C LEU A 66 20.44 19.01 -8.73
N LEU A 67 19.25 19.45 -9.16
CA LEU A 67 18.02 19.37 -8.38
C LEU A 67 17.66 17.92 -8.06
N ASP A 68 17.62 17.05 -9.08
CA ASP A 68 17.29 15.64 -8.93
C ASP A 68 18.26 14.93 -7.97
N ASP A 69 19.55 15.26 -8.02
CA ASP A 69 20.56 14.71 -7.11
C ASP A 69 20.41 15.25 -5.69
N THR A 70 20.02 16.52 -5.52
CA THR A 70 19.69 17.06 -4.19
C THR A 70 18.44 16.42 -3.61
N ASP A 71 17.41 16.19 -4.42
CA ASP A 71 16.16 15.55 -4.00
C ASP A 71 16.42 14.11 -3.55
N LYS A 72 17.23 13.35 -4.30
CA LYS A 72 17.67 12.01 -3.88
C LYS A 72 18.38 12.03 -2.53
N LYS A 73 19.33 12.95 -2.35
CA LYS A 73 20.05 13.11 -1.07
C LYS A 73 19.12 13.49 0.08
N ILE A 74 18.10 14.31 -0.18
CA ILE A 74 17.08 14.68 0.81
C ILE A 74 16.26 13.44 1.20
N VAL A 75 15.81 12.65 0.22
CA VAL A 75 15.06 11.42 0.48
C VAL A 75 15.88 10.43 1.31
N ASP A 76 17.15 10.20 0.93
CA ASP A 76 18.04 9.29 1.66
C ASP A 76 18.28 9.75 3.11
N LYS A 77 18.55 11.06 3.31
CA LYS A 77 18.70 11.64 4.66
C LYS A 77 17.41 11.52 5.47
N THR A 78 16.26 11.74 4.85
CA THR A 78 14.95 11.64 5.52
C THR A 78 14.65 10.21 5.94
N GLN A 79 14.98 9.23 5.10
CA GLN A 79 14.87 7.82 5.47
C GLN A 79 15.81 7.45 6.63
N LYS A 80 17.05 7.93 6.60
CA LYS A 80 18.02 7.68 7.68
C LYS A 80 17.58 8.33 9.00
N LEU A 81 17.02 9.54 8.97
CA LEU A 81 16.44 10.19 10.15
C LEU A 81 15.28 9.37 10.74
N LYS A 82 14.36 8.88 9.92
CA LYS A 82 13.26 8.01 10.38
C LYS A 82 13.77 6.72 11.03
N GLN A 83 14.85 6.15 10.51
CA GLN A 83 15.47 4.96 11.11
C GLN A 83 16.09 5.28 12.48
N LEU A 84 16.80 6.41 12.59
CA LEU A 84 17.38 6.87 13.85
C LEU A 84 16.31 7.19 14.90
N GLU A 85 15.23 7.89 14.53
CA GLU A 85 14.09 8.14 15.44
C GLU A 85 13.47 6.83 15.96
N LYS A 86 13.37 5.80 15.11
CA LYS A 86 12.86 4.49 15.54
C LYS A 86 13.80 3.82 16.54
N GLN A 87 15.11 3.90 16.31
CA GLN A 87 16.11 3.37 17.24
C GLN A 87 16.10 4.13 18.57
N GLU A 88 15.94 5.45 18.54
CA GLU A 88 15.84 6.29 19.74
C GLU A 88 14.60 5.93 20.57
N LYS A 89 13.43 5.74 19.93
CA LYS A 89 12.22 5.27 20.60
C LYS A 89 12.39 3.90 21.27
N GLN A 90 12.99 2.95 20.56
CA GLN A 90 13.28 1.63 21.13
C GLN A 90 14.25 1.70 22.31
N THR A 91 15.25 2.59 22.24
CA THR A 91 16.24 2.76 23.32
C THR A 91 15.61 3.41 24.55
N THR A 92 14.76 4.43 24.35
CA THR A 92 14.05 5.11 25.45
C THR A 92 13.02 4.19 26.12
N GLU A 93 12.35 3.31 25.38
CA GLU A 93 11.48 2.27 25.94
C GLU A 93 12.27 1.28 26.81
N LYS A 94 13.43 0.81 26.35
CA LYS A 94 14.31 -0.07 27.14
C LYS A 94 14.79 0.60 28.43
N ILE A 95 15.19 1.88 28.36
CA ILE A 95 15.60 2.65 29.55
C ILE A 95 14.45 2.72 30.56
N LYS A 96 13.23 3.04 30.13
CA LYS A 96 12.05 3.06 31.01
C LYS A 96 11.75 1.70 31.64
N GLN A 97 11.99 0.62 30.91
CA GLN A 97 11.82 -0.73 31.46
C GLN A 97 12.88 -1.01 32.54
N HIS A 98 14.14 -0.69 32.29
CA HIS A 98 15.21 -0.85 33.27
C HIS A 98 15.02 0.03 34.50
N GLU A 99 14.47 1.24 34.35
CA GLU A 99 14.10 2.09 35.50
C GLU A 99 13.04 1.43 36.37
N LYS A 100 11.99 0.84 35.77
CA LYS A 100 10.96 0.08 36.50
C LYS A 100 11.53 -1.16 37.19
N GLU A 101 12.42 -1.89 36.51
CA GLU A 101 13.11 -3.05 37.09
C GLU A 101 13.97 -2.64 38.29
N LYS A 102 14.67 -1.51 38.19
CA LYS A 102 15.47 -0.97 39.29
C LYS A 102 14.58 -0.57 40.49
N ASP A 103 13.44 0.07 40.24
CA ASP A 103 12.51 0.46 41.31
C ASP A 103 11.89 -0.76 41.98
N ALA A 104 11.51 -1.80 41.21
CA ALA A 104 11.03 -3.06 41.77
C ALA A 104 12.11 -3.77 42.63
N LEU A 105 13.36 -3.77 42.18
CA LEU A 105 14.47 -4.32 42.96
C LEU A 105 14.75 -3.50 44.24
N LEU A 106 14.55 -2.18 44.21
CA LEU A 106 14.66 -1.34 45.40
C LEU A 106 13.56 -1.65 46.41
N ASP A 107 12.33 -1.88 45.95
CA ASP A 107 11.22 -2.33 46.81
C ASP A 107 11.52 -3.71 47.41
N ASP A 108 12.04 -4.66 46.62
CA ASP A 108 12.44 -5.99 47.09
C ASP A 108 13.56 -5.90 48.14
N ILE A 109 14.55 -5.02 47.93
CA ILE A 109 15.63 -4.78 48.91
C ILE A 109 15.06 -4.16 50.19
N ALA A 110 14.13 -3.19 50.10
CA ALA A 110 13.50 -2.60 51.28
C ALA A 110 12.70 -3.65 52.06
N VAL A 111 12.02 -4.57 51.38
CA VAL A 111 11.35 -5.71 52.01
C VAL A 111 12.38 -6.61 52.70
N LEU A 112 13.47 -6.98 52.02
CA LEU A 112 14.54 -7.80 52.59
C LEU A 112 15.23 -7.15 53.81
N GLU A 113 15.40 -5.83 53.82
CA GLU A 113 15.94 -5.07 54.95
C GLU A 113 14.92 -4.99 56.12
N SER A 114 13.63 -4.94 55.81
CA SER A 114 12.55 -4.93 56.81
C SER A 114 12.27 -6.32 57.41
N LEU A 115 12.69 -7.39 56.73
CA LEU A 115 12.74 -8.71 57.34
C LEU A 115 13.78 -8.66 58.43
N GLN A 116 13.34 -8.53 59.69
CA GLN A 116 14.17 -8.91 60.81
C GLN A 116 14.73 -10.29 60.48
N PRO A 117 16.06 -10.52 60.53
CA PRO A 117 16.59 -11.86 60.43
C PRO A 117 15.78 -12.66 61.43
N LEU A 118 15.07 -13.70 60.96
CA LEU A 118 14.37 -14.64 61.82
C LEU A 118 15.31 -14.84 62.99
N GLN A 119 14.84 -14.57 64.20
CA GLN A 119 15.63 -14.56 65.43
C GLN A 119 16.08 -16.00 65.76
N ILE A 120 16.65 -16.71 64.78
CA ILE A 120 17.15 -18.08 64.85
C ILE A 120 18.28 -18.13 65.86
N GLU A 121 19.02 -17.02 66.07
CA GLU A 121 19.98 -16.89 67.16
C GLU A 121 19.32 -16.80 68.55
N GLU A 122 18.16 -16.15 68.69
CA GLU A 122 17.40 -16.13 69.95
C GLU A 122 16.61 -17.43 70.17
N MET A 123 16.09 -18.04 69.10
CA MET A 123 15.48 -19.37 69.10
C MET A 123 16.48 -20.50 69.35
N LYS A 124 17.79 -20.27 69.13
CA LYS A 124 18.86 -21.21 69.55
C LYS A 124 19.22 -21.05 71.03
N LYS A 125 19.01 -19.87 71.61
CA LYS A 125 19.20 -19.61 73.06
C LYS A 125 18.15 -20.33 73.90
N ASP A 126 16.90 -20.33 73.43
CA ASP A 126 15.86 -21.18 74.00
C ASP A 126 15.98 -22.58 73.39
N LYS A 127 16.44 -23.57 74.16
CA LYS A 127 16.36 -24.98 73.79
C LYS A 127 14.87 -25.41 73.70
N LEU A 128 14.16 -24.95 72.69
CA LEU A 128 12.73 -25.17 72.44
C LEU A 128 12.41 -26.66 72.33
N VAL A 129 13.38 -27.45 71.90
CA VAL A 129 13.26 -28.90 71.79
C VAL A 129 14.54 -29.58 72.30
N ARG A 130 14.42 -30.47 73.29
CA ARG A 130 15.51 -31.33 73.77
C ARG A 130 15.37 -32.72 73.17
N ARG A 131 16.45 -33.28 72.63
CA ARG A 131 16.49 -34.67 72.14
C ARG A 131 16.76 -35.59 73.33
N THR A 132 15.93 -36.61 73.53
CA THR A 132 16.18 -37.67 74.52
C THR A 132 17.22 -38.66 73.97
N PHE A 133 17.85 -39.45 74.86
CA PHE A 133 18.81 -40.48 74.45
C PHE A 133 18.22 -41.52 73.49
N ASP A 134 16.91 -41.75 73.54
CA ASP A 134 16.15 -42.60 72.60
C ASP A 134 15.83 -41.90 71.25
N GLY A 135 16.35 -40.70 71.02
CA GLY A 135 16.16 -39.93 69.78
C GLY A 135 14.85 -39.13 69.70
N LYS A 136 13.95 -39.21 70.69
CA LYS A 136 12.67 -38.49 70.71
C LYS A 136 12.86 -37.02 71.07
N LEU A 137 11.97 -36.17 70.56
CA LEU A 137 11.99 -34.72 70.77
C LEU A 137 11.05 -34.34 71.94
N LYS A 138 11.55 -33.58 72.92
CA LYS A 138 10.81 -33.13 74.10
C LYS A 138 10.73 -31.60 74.10
N MET A 139 9.51 -31.07 74.15
CA MET A 139 9.20 -29.64 74.16
C MET A 139 8.04 -29.33 75.12
N ASP A 140 7.83 -28.07 75.45
CA ASP A 140 6.69 -27.66 76.26
C ASP A 140 5.38 -27.76 75.47
N LYS A 141 4.28 -28.07 76.17
CA LYS A 141 2.98 -28.33 75.55
C LYS A 141 2.45 -27.11 74.79
N ALA A 142 2.63 -25.91 75.31
CA ALA A 142 2.15 -24.69 74.68
C ALA A 142 2.87 -24.39 73.36
N THR A 143 4.17 -24.65 73.29
CA THR A 143 4.98 -24.53 72.08
C THR A 143 4.63 -25.62 71.07
N TYR A 144 4.34 -26.85 71.51
CA TYR A 144 3.82 -27.89 70.63
C TYR A 144 2.48 -27.48 70.01
N ASP A 145 1.53 -27.02 70.82
CA ASP A 145 0.19 -26.64 70.35
C ASP A 145 0.26 -25.46 69.36
N ARG A 146 1.10 -24.45 69.63
CA ARG A 146 1.36 -23.35 68.68
C ARG A 146 1.97 -23.85 67.38
N LEU A 147 3.02 -24.67 67.45
CA LEU A 147 3.70 -25.20 66.27
C LEU A 147 2.75 -26.08 65.44
N PHE A 148 1.99 -26.95 66.08
CA PHE A 148 1.02 -27.82 65.43
C PHE A 148 -0.08 -27.01 64.74
N HIS A 149 -0.59 -25.94 65.39
CA HIS A 149 -1.56 -25.05 64.79
C HIS A 149 -0.98 -24.33 63.56
N THR A 150 0.21 -23.74 63.68
CA THR A 150 0.90 -23.06 62.57
C THR A 150 1.18 -24.00 61.42
N VAL A 151 1.69 -25.21 61.68
CA VAL A 151 1.96 -26.22 60.65
C VAL A 151 0.66 -26.69 59.99
N SER A 152 -0.42 -26.89 60.75
CA SER A 152 -1.72 -27.27 60.19
C SER A 152 -2.29 -26.17 59.28
N GLN A 153 -2.22 -24.90 59.70
CA GLN A 153 -2.63 -23.76 58.87
C GLN A 153 -1.81 -23.69 57.58
N HIS A 154 -0.48 -23.73 57.67
CA HIS A 154 0.37 -23.70 56.48
C HIS A 154 0.16 -24.92 55.57
N ALA A 155 -0.16 -26.09 56.10
CA ALA A 155 -0.48 -27.26 55.29
C ALA A 155 -1.81 -27.04 54.51
N LEU A 156 -2.82 -26.43 55.14
CA LEU A 156 -4.06 -26.07 54.47
C LEU A 156 -3.84 -24.99 53.39
N ASP A 157 -3.08 -23.94 53.71
CA ASP A 157 -2.75 -22.88 52.76
C ASP A 157 -1.95 -23.42 51.57
N ASN A 158 -0.98 -24.32 51.79
CA ASN A 158 -0.20 -24.93 50.72
C ASN A 158 -1.09 -25.77 49.79
N ASN A 159 -2.06 -26.52 50.34
CA ASN A 159 -3.04 -27.23 49.53
C ASN A 159 -3.88 -26.25 48.69
N ARG A 160 -4.33 -25.13 49.29
CA ARG A 160 -5.08 -24.09 48.56
C ARG A 160 -4.26 -23.48 47.43
N LEU A 161 -3.01 -23.09 47.71
CA LEU A 161 -2.09 -22.54 46.72
C LEU A 161 -1.79 -23.52 45.58
N ARG A 162 -1.67 -24.82 45.88
CA ARG A 162 -1.53 -25.85 44.84
C ARG A 162 -2.74 -25.91 43.92
N HIS A 163 -3.95 -25.84 44.47
CA HIS A 163 -5.16 -25.80 43.65
C HIS A 163 -5.26 -24.53 42.81
N GLU A 164 -4.91 -23.38 43.37
CA GLU A 164 -4.86 -22.11 42.64
C GLU A 164 -3.83 -22.17 41.51
N ASN A 165 -2.62 -22.69 41.77
CA ASN A 165 -1.58 -22.85 40.74
C ASN A 165 -2.04 -23.79 39.61
N ASN A 166 -2.64 -24.93 39.93
CA ASN A 166 -3.16 -25.84 38.91
C ASN A 166 -4.24 -25.17 38.04
N ASN A 167 -5.13 -24.38 38.66
CA ASN A 167 -6.16 -23.64 37.92
C ASN A 167 -5.53 -22.57 37.01
N LEU A 168 -4.53 -21.84 37.50
CA LEU A 168 -3.82 -20.83 36.70
C LEU A 168 -3.06 -21.47 35.52
N GLU A 169 -2.40 -22.60 35.73
CA GLU A 169 -1.75 -23.36 34.66
C GLU A 169 -2.76 -23.80 33.58
N GLN A 170 -3.93 -24.28 34.00
CA GLN A 170 -4.98 -24.68 33.07
C GLN A 170 -5.49 -23.47 32.26
N GLN A 171 -5.72 -22.32 32.91
CA GLN A 171 -6.12 -21.08 32.22
C GLN A 171 -5.05 -20.60 31.25
N LEU A 172 -3.76 -20.67 31.62
CA LEU A 172 -2.65 -20.32 30.77
C LEU A 172 -2.61 -21.21 29.52
N GLN A 173 -2.75 -22.52 29.68
CA GLN A 173 -2.78 -23.47 28.57
C GLN A 173 -3.98 -23.23 27.64
N GLN A 174 -5.15 -22.93 28.20
CA GLN A 174 -6.33 -22.54 27.42
C GLN A 174 -6.09 -21.24 26.65
N SER A 175 -5.48 -20.22 27.27
CA SER A 175 -5.15 -18.96 26.61
C SER A 175 -4.16 -19.15 25.46
N LEU A 176 -3.10 -19.95 25.69
CA LEU A 176 -2.08 -20.27 24.70
C LEU A 176 -2.69 -20.97 23.48
N SER A 177 -3.59 -21.95 23.70
CA SER A 177 -4.25 -22.65 22.59
C SER A 177 -5.16 -21.72 21.77
N LYS A 178 -5.89 -20.80 22.43
CA LYS A 178 -6.68 -19.77 21.75
C LYS A 178 -5.81 -18.83 20.92
N GLN A 179 -4.69 -18.36 21.48
CA GLN A 179 -3.74 -17.50 20.76
C GLN A 179 -3.13 -18.20 19.54
N ASN A 180 -2.75 -19.48 19.67
CA ASN A 180 -2.24 -20.26 18.56
C ASN A 180 -3.27 -20.45 17.44
N ASN A 181 -4.54 -20.66 17.78
CA ASN A 181 -5.62 -20.76 16.80
C ASN A 181 -5.85 -19.42 16.09
N LEU A 182 -5.89 -18.31 16.83
CA LEU A 182 -6.01 -16.98 16.25
C LEU A 182 -4.84 -16.64 15.32
N ALA A 183 -3.61 -17.01 15.70
CA ALA A 183 -2.43 -16.83 14.85
C ALA A 183 -2.56 -17.60 13.51
N LYS A 184 -3.10 -18.83 13.55
CA LYS A 184 -3.37 -19.62 12.32
C LYS A 184 -4.44 -18.95 11.45
N GLU A 185 -5.49 -18.39 12.05
CA GLU A 185 -6.52 -17.66 11.30
C GLU A 185 -5.97 -16.38 10.67
N LEU A 186 -5.14 -15.63 11.39
CA LEU A 186 -4.46 -14.44 10.86
C LEU A 186 -3.56 -14.80 9.67
N MET A 187 -2.79 -15.89 9.75
CA MET A 187 -1.97 -16.36 8.63
C MET A 187 -2.80 -16.71 7.40
N LYS A 188 -3.96 -17.36 7.58
CA LYS A 188 -4.89 -17.65 6.47
C LYS A 188 -5.45 -16.35 5.87
N SER A 189 -5.83 -15.40 6.72
CA SER A 189 -6.31 -14.08 6.28
C SER A 189 -5.25 -13.32 5.49
N ASP A 190 -4.00 -13.30 5.95
CA ASP A 190 -2.89 -12.65 5.25
C ASP A 190 -2.62 -13.29 3.88
N HIS A 191 -2.72 -14.63 3.79
CA HIS A 191 -2.62 -15.33 2.53
C HIS A 191 -3.73 -14.89 1.55
N ILE A 192 -4.99 -14.87 1.99
CA ILE A 192 -6.13 -14.42 1.19
C ILE A 192 -5.98 -12.95 0.76
N LEU A 193 -5.46 -12.09 1.64
CA LEU A 193 -5.19 -10.69 1.31
C LEU A 193 -4.08 -10.57 0.25
N SER A 194 -3.05 -11.42 0.31
CA SER A 194 -2.00 -11.44 -0.70
C SER A 194 -2.51 -11.90 -2.06
N GLU A 195 -3.36 -12.93 -2.10
CA GLU A 195 -4.01 -13.43 -3.31
C GLU A 195 -4.99 -12.40 -3.90
N ASN A 196 -5.77 -11.71 -3.06
CA ASN A 196 -6.62 -10.63 -3.53
C ASN A 196 -5.83 -9.48 -4.17
N ARG A 197 -4.62 -9.18 -3.67
CA ARG A 197 -3.75 -8.17 -4.29
C ARG A 197 -3.24 -8.62 -5.65
N THR A 198 -2.84 -9.89 -5.79
CA THR A 198 -2.37 -10.42 -7.08
C THR A 198 -3.51 -10.47 -8.10
N LEU A 199 -4.67 -11.01 -7.72
CA LEU A 199 -5.87 -11.06 -8.56
C LEU A 199 -6.31 -9.66 -9.00
N LYS A 200 -6.29 -8.68 -8.11
CA LYS A 200 -6.60 -7.29 -8.46
C LYS A 200 -5.65 -6.74 -9.53
N SER A 201 -4.35 -7.02 -9.40
CA SER A 201 -3.36 -6.61 -10.39
C SER A 201 -3.59 -7.27 -11.76
N GLU A 202 -4.06 -8.51 -11.77
CA GLU A 202 -4.37 -9.25 -12.99
C GLU A 202 -5.64 -8.73 -13.66
N VAL A 203 -6.69 -8.45 -12.88
CA VAL A 203 -7.90 -7.78 -13.35
C VAL A 203 -7.58 -6.43 -13.98
N ASP A 204 -6.69 -5.64 -13.36
CA ASP A 204 -6.27 -4.35 -13.93
C ASP A 204 -5.53 -4.54 -15.26
N LYS A 205 -4.62 -5.52 -15.38
CA LYS A 205 -3.94 -5.84 -16.64
C LYS A 205 -4.93 -6.24 -17.74
N LEU A 206 -5.88 -7.13 -17.43
CA LEU A 206 -6.91 -7.58 -18.36
C LEU A 206 -7.81 -6.42 -18.79
N LYS A 207 -8.16 -5.51 -17.88
CA LYS A 207 -8.94 -4.31 -18.19
C LYS A 207 -8.20 -3.39 -19.17
N HIS A 208 -6.90 -3.20 -18.99
CA HIS A 208 -6.08 -2.43 -19.92
C HIS A 208 -5.97 -3.12 -21.29
N ALA A 209 -5.80 -4.44 -21.32
CA ALA A 209 -5.76 -5.21 -22.57
C ALA A 209 -7.10 -5.11 -23.33
N ASN A 210 -8.23 -5.27 -22.64
CA ASN A 210 -9.56 -5.10 -23.22
C ASN A 210 -9.79 -3.69 -23.76
N LYS A 211 -9.32 -2.65 -23.06
CA LYS A 211 -9.39 -1.27 -23.57
C LYS A 211 -8.62 -1.13 -24.89
N LYS A 212 -7.39 -1.64 -24.97
CA LYS A 212 -6.58 -1.64 -26.20
C LYS A 212 -7.26 -2.39 -27.34
N LEU A 213 -7.84 -3.56 -27.06
CA LEU A 213 -8.58 -4.34 -28.06
C LEU A 213 -9.80 -3.58 -28.58
N ASN A 214 -10.58 -2.96 -27.70
CA ASN A 214 -11.73 -2.15 -28.08
C ASN A 214 -11.34 -0.95 -28.96
N GLU A 215 -10.23 -0.28 -28.66
CA GLU A 215 -9.69 0.78 -29.50
C GLU A 215 -9.29 0.26 -30.89
N SER A 216 -8.64 -0.91 -30.96
CA SER A 216 -8.30 -1.56 -32.23
C SER A 216 -9.54 -1.94 -33.05
N ILE A 217 -10.57 -2.51 -32.40
CA ILE A 217 -11.86 -2.83 -33.05
C ILE A 217 -12.51 -1.55 -33.60
N LYS A 218 -12.48 -0.45 -32.84
CA LYS A 218 -13.03 0.83 -33.30
C LYS A 218 -12.31 1.33 -34.56
N ARG A 219 -10.97 1.31 -34.57
CA ARG A 219 -10.16 1.69 -35.74
C ARG A 219 -10.46 0.82 -36.96
N LEU A 220 -10.53 -0.49 -36.78
CA LEU A 220 -10.91 -1.43 -37.85
C LEU A 220 -12.32 -1.14 -38.37
N GLY A 221 -13.26 -0.82 -37.49
CA GLY A 221 -14.62 -0.41 -37.87
C GLY A 221 -14.64 0.88 -38.71
N GLU A 222 -13.83 1.87 -38.36
CA GLU A 222 -13.67 3.11 -39.13
C GLU A 222 -13.06 2.82 -40.52
N GLN A 223 -12.03 1.98 -40.59
CA GLN A 223 -11.41 1.55 -41.85
C GLN A 223 -12.42 0.79 -42.73
N LEU A 224 -13.18 -0.14 -42.16
CA LEU A 224 -14.22 -0.88 -42.87
C LEU A 224 -15.30 0.06 -43.42
N ASN A 225 -15.72 1.06 -42.64
CA ASN A 225 -16.67 2.07 -43.10
C ASN A 225 -16.12 2.92 -44.25
N ALA A 226 -14.84 3.29 -44.21
CA ALA A 226 -14.19 4.01 -45.31
C ALA A 226 -14.12 3.16 -46.59
N VAL A 227 -13.75 1.88 -46.46
CA VAL A 227 -13.75 0.93 -47.59
C VAL A 227 -15.16 0.75 -48.16
N ASN A 228 -16.17 0.61 -47.31
CA ASN A 228 -17.56 0.52 -47.75
C ASN A 228 -18.03 1.75 -48.53
N LYS A 229 -17.64 2.97 -48.10
CA LYS A 229 -17.92 4.21 -48.84
C LYS A 229 -17.23 4.22 -50.21
N LYS A 230 -15.94 3.85 -50.27
CA LYS A 230 -15.20 3.73 -51.53
C LYS A 230 -15.82 2.69 -52.46
N LEU A 231 -16.24 1.54 -51.92
CA LEU A 231 -16.91 0.49 -52.69
C LEU A 231 -18.27 0.96 -53.24
N ALA A 232 -19.03 1.73 -52.46
CA ALA A 232 -20.29 2.30 -52.91
C ALA A 232 -20.08 3.31 -54.06
N LEU A 233 -19.05 4.15 -53.96
CA LEU A 233 -18.62 5.05 -55.05
C LEU A 233 -18.19 4.26 -56.29
N TRP A 234 -17.34 3.24 -56.12
CA TRP A 234 -16.91 2.36 -57.21
C TRP A 234 -18.10 1.67 -57.89
N ARG A 235 -19.09 1.17 -57.14
CA ARG A 235 -20.30 0.58 -57.72
C ARG A 235 -21.09 1.57 -58.58
N LYS A 236 -21.15 2.85 -58.17
CA LYS A 236 -21.83 3.90 -58.95
C LYS A 236 -21.05 4.24 -60.22
N THR A 237 -19.73 4.39 -60.14
CA THR A 237 -18.91 4.74 -61.30
C THR A 237 -18.76 3.57 -62.27
N ALA A 238 -18.44 2.38 -61.80
CA ALA A 238 -18.27 1.19 -62.64
C ALA A 238 -19.55 0.80 -63.38
N ARG A 239 -20.74 1.08 -62.81
CA ARG A 239 -22.01 0.85 -63.52
C ARG A 239 -22.17 1.70 -64.78
N ASN A 240 -21.53 2.87 -64.84
CA ASN A 240 -21.66 3.81 -65.96
C ASN A 240 -20.54 3.66 -67.01
N TYR A 241 -19.36 3.16 -66.60
CA TYR A 241 -18.15 3.17 -67.44
C TYR A 241 -17.55 1.78 -67.72
N MET A 242 -18.10 0.69 -67.14
CA MET A 242 -17.59 -0.66 -67.31
C MET A 242 -18.54 -1.52 -68.15
N HIS A 243 -17.99 -2.44 -68.95
CA HIS A 243 -18.79 -3.37 -69.75
C HIS A 243 -19.63 -4.30 -68.82
N PRO A 244 -20.94 -4.53 -69.10
CA PRO A 244 -21.85 -5.21 -68.17
C PRO A 244 -21.41 -6.61 -67.71
N LYS A 245 -20.79 -7.37 -68.62
CA LYS A 245 -20.26 -8.72 -68.32
C LYS A 245 -19.09 -8.69 -67.32
N GLU A 246 -18.23 -7.69 -67.42
CA GLU A 246 -17.09 -7.54 -66.51
C GLU A 246 -17.52 -6.98 -65.16
N PHE A 247 -18.46 -6.02 -65.17
CA PHE A 247 -19.07 -5.50 -63.96
C PHE A 247 -19.74 -6.61 -63.14
N SER A 248 -20.49 -7.51 -63.79
CA SER A 248 -21.14 -8.65 -63.13
C SER A 248 -20.14 -9.62 -62.48
N LYS A 249 -19.07 -9.99 -63.19
CA LYS A 249 -17.97 -10.82 -62.64
C LYS A 249 -17.33 -10.17 -61.40
N MET A 250 -16.98 -8.89 -61.49
CA MET A 250 -16.39 -8.13 -60.38
C MET A 250 -17.34 -7.98 -59.19
N LEU A 251 -18.63 -7.76 -59.43
CA LEU A 251 -19.65 -7.66 -58.39
C LEU A 251 -19.77 -8.97 -57.60
N HIS A 252 -19.63 -10.11 -58.28
CA HIS A 252 -19.70 -11.43 -57.64
C HIS A 252 -18.56 -11.64 -56.66
N VAL A 253 -17.32 -11.32 -57.06
CA VAL A 253 -16.12 -11.36 -56.20
C VAL A 253 -16.26 -10.41 -55.00
N ILE A 254 -16.73 -9.19 -55.23
CA ILE A 254 -16.95 -8.20 -54.17
C ILE A 254 -18.02 -8.65 -53.17
N ASN A 255 -19.08 -9.31 -53.63
CA ASN A 255 -20.13 -9.82 -52.76
C ASN A 255 -19.68 -11.05 -51.95
N GLN A 256 -18.68 -11.79 -52.42
CA GLN A 256 -18.02 -12.85 -51.63
C GLN A 256 -17.11 -12.28 -50.52
N ILE A 257 -16.56 -11.07 -50.71
CA ILE A 257 -15.71 -10.37 -49.73
C ILE A 257 -16.54 -9.69 -48.62
N ARG A 258 -17.87 -9.60 -48.78
CA ARG A 258 -18.73 -9.03 -47.73
C ARG A 258 -18.59 -9.89 -46.48
N PRO A 259 -18.07 -9.36 -45.36
CA PRO A 259 -18.11 -10.12 -44.12
C PRO A 259 -19.59 -10.41 -43.83
N PRO A 260 -19.94 -11.63 -43.36
CA PRO A 260 -21.29 -11.89 -42.88
C PRO A 260 -21.67 -10.76 -41.91
N ARG A 261 -22.95 -10.35 -41.88
CA ARG A 261 -23.46 -9.46 -40.84
C ARG A 261 -23.33 -10.21 -39.50
N ILE A 262 -22.14 -10.23 -38.94
CA ILE A 262 -21.91 -10.63 -37.57
C ILE A 262 -22.41 -9.43 -36.78
N THR A 263 -23.70 -9.45 -36.46
CA THR A 263 -24.30 -8.51 -35.53
C THR A 263 -23.47 -8.63 -34.26
N ILE A 264 -22.72 -7.59 -33.91
CA ILE A 264 -21.87 -7.55 -32.70
C ILE A 264 -22.68 -7.97 -31.46
N MET A 265 -23.99 -7.71 -31.49
CA MET A 265 -24.98 -8.20 -30.53
C MET A 265 -25.07 -9.72 -30.40
N SER A 266 -24.95 -10.52 -31.48
CA SER A 266 -25.03 -11.99 -31.38
C SER A 266 -23.77 -12.57 -30.73
N VAL A 267 -22.59 -12.03 -31.06
CA VAL A 267 -21.33 -12.42 -30.43
C VAL A 267 -21.31 -12.00 -28.95
N ALA A 268 -21.71 -10.77 -28.64
CA ALA A 268 -21.84 -10.31 -27.26
C ALA A 268 -22.84 -11.16 -26.45
N ARG A 269 -23.95 -11.57 -27.07
CA ARG A 269 -24.96 -12.44 -26.44
C ARG A 269 -24.44 -13.88 -26.26
N SER A 270 -23.66 -14.40 -27.19
CA SER A 270 -23.00 -15.71 -27.07
C SER A 270 -21.94 -15.71 -25.96
N VAL A 271 -21.12 -14.66 -25.87
CA VAL A 271 -20.12 -14.49 -24.82
C VAL A 271 -20.80 -14.31 -23.46
N LYS A 272 -21.87 -13.51 -23.38
CA LYS A 272 -22.67 -13.36 -22.16
C LYS A 272 -23.24 -14.71 -21.69
N ASN A 273 -23.80 -15.50 -22.59
CA ASN A 273 -24.33 -16.82 -22.27
C ASN A 273 -23.24 -17.82 -21.83
N MET A 274 -22.02 -17.73 -22.37
CA MET A 274 -20.89 -18.55 -21.90
C MET A 274 -20.40 -18.15 -20.50
N ILE A 275 -20.39 -16.86 -20.21
CA ILE A 275 -20.03 -16.34 -18.88
C ILE A 275 -21.08 -16.76 -17.85
N GLU A 276 -22.37 -16.61 -18.16
CA GLU A 276 -23.47 -17.00 -17.26
C GLU A 276 -23.50 -18.52 -16.99
N LYS A 277 -23.11 -19.35 -17.97
CA LYS A 277 -23.00 -20.81 -17.78
C LYS A 277 -21.78 -21.28 -16.97
N ASN A 278 -20.77 -20.44 -16.80
CA ASN A 278 -19.56 -20.78 -16.05
C ASN A 278 -19.56 -20.19 -14.63
N ILE A 279 -20.52 -19.32 -14.31
CA ILE A 279 -20.64 -18.64 -13.01
C ILE A 279 -21.75 -19.29 -12.13
N PHE A 280 -22.59 -20.16 -12.70
CA PHE A 280 -23.59 -20.99 -12.02
C PHE A 280 -23.35 -22.46 -12.33
#